data_AF-A0A4R1WKF9-F1
#
_entry.id   AF-A0A4R1WKF9-F1
#
_cell.length_a   1.000
_cell.length_b   1.000
_cell.length_c   1.000
_cell.angle_alpha   90.00
_cell.angle_beta   90.00
_cell.angle_gamma   90.00
#
_symmetry.space_group_name_H-M   'P 1'
#
loop_
_entity.id
_entity.type
_entity.pdbx_description
1 polymer ?
#
loop_
_entity_poly.entity_id
_entity_poly.type
_entity_poly.pdbx_seq_one_letter_code
_entity_poly.pdbx_strand_id
1 'polypeptide(L)' 'MYRPGSQWYDAAHRPAIANFDDIPPGEVVQCASAGDVAKTIAFARPFGLGLTARHNG' A
#
# COMPACT_ATOMS: atom_id res chain seq x y z
N MET A 1 -5.74 -1.51 -6.42
CA MET A 1 -4.66 -0.51 -6.25
C MET A 1 -5.32 0.84 -6.05
N TYR A 2 -4.95 1.58 -5.01
CA TYR A 2 -5.59 2.83 -4.62
C TYR A 2 -4.57 3.95 -4.56
N ARG A 3 -4.92 5.11 -5.11
CA ARG A 3 -4.09 6.32 -5.16
C ARG A 3 -4.72 7.43 -4.34
N PRO A 4 -3.93 8.41 -3.86
CA PRO A 4 -4.45 9.63 -3.27
C PRO A 4 -5.60 10.22 -4.10
N GLY A 5 -6.71 10.56 -3.45
CA GLY A 5 -7.93 11.07 -4.09
C GLY A 5 -8.93 10.01 -4.56
N SER A 6 -8.60 8.71 -4.50
CA SER A 6 -9.60 7.65 -4.71
C SER A 6 -10.42 7.40 -3.44
N GLN A 7 -11.70 7.07 -3.59
CA GLN A 7 -12.64 6.85 -2.46
C GLN A 7 -12.18 5.78 -1.44
N TRP A 8 -11.28 4.89 -1.86
CA TRP A 8 -10.79 3.78 -1.05
C TRP A 8 -9.40 4.03 -0.45
N TYR A 9 -8.70 5.08 -0.87
CA TYR A 9 -7.33 5.33 -0.46
C TYR A 9 -7.20 5.67 1.02
N ASP A 10 -8.08 6.54 1.52
CA ASP A 10 -8.04 6.97 2.93
C ASP A 10 -8.28 5.81 3.88
N ALA A 11 -9.25 4.95 3.56
CA ALA A 11 -9.53 3.74 4.33
C ALA A 11 -8.39 2.71 4.24
N ALA A 12 -7.72 2.61 3.08
CA ALA A 12 -6.70 1.59 2.85
C ALA A 12 -5.32 1.96 3.43
N HIS A 13 -4.93 3.24 3.44
CA HIS A 13 -3.60 3.64 3.91
C HIS A 13 -3.56 3.90 5.43
N ARG A 14 -4.65 4.38 6.06
CA ARG A 14 -4.66 4.78 7.48
C ARG A 14 -4.42 3.61 8.44
N PRO A 15 -3.35 3.62 9.25
CA PRO A 15 -3.14 2.64 10.31
C PRO A 15 -4.19 2.74 11.42
N ALA A 16 -4.34 1.68 12.22
CA ALA A 16 -5.23 1.71 13.39
C ALA A 16 -4.71 2.63 14.51
N ILE A 17 -3.39 2.82 14.59
CA ILE A 17 -2.74 3.74 15.52
C ILE A 17 -2.59 5.09 14.81
N ALA A 18 -3.29 6.11 15.31
CA ALA A 18 -3.35 7.44 14.68
C ALA A 18 -2.00 8.15 14.56
N ASN A 19 -0.99 7.77 15.34
CA ASN A 19 0.30 8.47 15.37
C ASN A 19 1.20 8.16 14.16
N PHE A 20 0.76 7.31 13.22
CA PHE A 20 1.54 6.85 12.08
C PHE A 20 0.84 7.10 10.73
N ASP A 21 -0.12 8.03 10.68
CA ASP A 21 -0.84 8.40 9.46
C ASP A 21 -0.32 9.67 8.77
N ASP A 22 0.78 10.23 9.27
CA ASP A 22 1.39 11.49 8.82
C ASP A 22 2.19 11.35 7.52
N ILE A 23 2.63 10.12 7.18
CA ILE A 23 3.35 9.82 5.94
C ILE A 23 2.51 8.89 5.04
N PRO A 24 1.72 9.45 4.11
CA PRO A 24 0.90 8.66 3.19
C PRO A 24 1.76 8.00 2.09
N PRO A 25 1.54 6.72 1.75
CA PRO A 25 2.18 6.09 0.59
C PRO A 25 1.66 6.67 -0.73
N GLY A 26 2.49 6.70 -1.77
CA GLY A 26 2.01 7.12 -3.11
C GLY A 26 0.90 6.21 -3.66
N GLU A 27 0.86 4.95 -3.21
CA GLU A 27 -0.12 3.97 -3.67
C GLU A 27 -0.29 2.81 -2.67
N VAL A 28 -1.51 2.28 -2.56
CA VAL A 28 -1.82 1.09 -1.74
C VAL A 28 -2.27 -0.06 -2.63
N VAL A 29 -1.63 -1.22 -2.49
CA VAL A 29 -2.02 -2.46 -3.18
C VAL A 29 -2.61 -3.46 -2.19
N GLN A 30 -3.93 -3.64 -2.23
CA GLN A 30 -4.57 -4.76 -1.53
C GLN A 30 -4.42 -6.03 -2.37
N CYS A 31 -3.53 -6.91 -1.94
CA CYS A 31 -3.29 -8.20 -2.57
C CYS A 31 -4.29 -9.23 -2.02
N ALA A 32 -4.95 -9.98 -2.91
CA ALA A 32 -5.87 -11.06 -2.52
C ALA A 32 -5.19 -12.45 -2.59
N SER A 33 -4.01 -12.53 -3.20
CA SER A 33 -3.26 -13.77 -3.40
C SER A 33 -1.74 -13.54 -3.34
N ALA A 34 -0.98 -14.62 -3.17
CA ALA A 34 0.48 -14.59 -3.30
C ALA A 34 0.93 -14.13 -4.70
N GLY A 35 0.13 -14.41 -5.74
CA GLY A 35 0.40 -13.93 -7.09
C GLY A 35 0.34 -12.40 -7.22
N ASP A 36 -0.59 -11.76 -6.50
CA ASP A 36 -0.70 -10.30 -6.49
C ASP A 36 0.48 -9.65 -5.77
N VAL A 37 0.95 -10.27 -4.69
CA VAL A 37 2.16 -9.85 -3.98
C VAL A 37 3.38 -9.94 -4.91
N ALA A 38 3.56 -11.09 -5.58
CA ALA A 38 4.67 -11.29 -6.50
C ALA A 38 4.67 -10.27 -7.64
N LYS A 39 3.51 -9.99 -8.24
CA LYS A 39 3.35 -8.96 -9.28
C LYS A 39 3.70 -7.57 -8.77
N THR A 40 3.26 -7.22 -7.56
CA THR A 40 3.54 -5.92 -6.94
C THR A 40 5.03 -5.71 -6.69
N ILE A 41 5.69 -6.72 -6.13
CA ILE A 41 7.14 -6.68 -5.90
C ILE A 41 7.89 -6.60 -7.23
N ALA A 42 7.52 -7.44 -8.21
CA ALA A 42 8.13 -7.43 -9.53
C ALA A 42 7.99 -6.07 -10.23
N PHE A 43 6.84 -5.40 -10.06
CA PHE A 43 6.60 -4.06 -10.56
C PHE A 43 7.47 -3.01 -9.87
N ALA A 44 7.54 -3.02 -8.54
CA ALA A 44 8.23 -1.98 -7.76
C ALA A 44 9.76 -1.99 -7.93
N ARG A 45 10.36 -3.18 -8.06
CA ARG A 45 11.81 -3.39 -8.13
C ARG A 45 12.53 -2.55 -9.19
N PRO A 46 12.14 -2.56 -10.49
CA PRO A 46 12.82 -1.78 -11.53
C PRO A 46 12.72 -0.26 -11.32
N PHE A 47 11.73 0.22 -10.56
CA PHE A 47 11.54 1.64 -10.26
C PHE A 47 12.17 2.08 -8.93
N GLY A 48 12.78 1.16 -8.18
CA GLY A 48 13.37 1.47 -6.87
C GLY A 48 12.36 1.95 -5.83
N LEU A 49 11.08 1.57 -5.96
CA LEU A 49 10.05 2.00 -5.02
C LEU A 49 10.21 1.29 -3.68
N GLY A 50 10.23 2.08 -2.60
CA GLY A 50 10.16 1.56 -1.24
C GLY A 50 8.82 0.87 -0.99
N LEU A 51 8.86 -0.33 -0.43
CA LEU A 51 7.67 -1.11 -0.10
C LEU A 51 7.58 -1.33 1.41
N THR A 52 6.38 -1.24 1.95
CA THR A 52 6.06 -1.73 3.29
C THR A 52 4.87 -2.69 3.20
N ALA A 53 4.96 -3.81 3.89
CA ALA A 53 3.86 -4.76 3.98
C ALA A 53 2.99 -4.39 5.18
N ARG A 54 1.67 -4.43 5.00
CA ARG A 54 0.71 -4.15 6.06
C ARG A 54 -0.37 -5.22 6.06
N HIS A 55 -0.73 -5.68 7.26
CA HIS A 55 -1.92 -6.48 7.52
C HIS A 55 -2.86 -5.73 8.50
N ASN A 56 -3.40 -6.39 9.53
CA ASN A 56 -4.31 -5.79 10.52
C ASN A 56 -3.66 -4.77 11.49
N GLY A 57 -2.44 -4.33 11.22
CA GLY A 57 -1.64 -3.44 12.08
C GLY A 57 -0.18 -3.59 11.73
#